data_AF-A0A7C8ZSG5-F1
#
_entry.id   AF-A0A7C8ZSG5-F1
#
_cell.length_a   1.000
_cell.length_b   1.000
_cell.length_c   1.000
_cell.angle_alpha   90.00
_cell.angle_beta   90.00
_cell.angle_gamma   90.00
#
_symmetry.space_group_name_H-M   'P 1'
#
loop_
_entity.id
_entity.type
_entity.pdbx_description
1 polymer ?
#
loop_
_entity_poly.entity_id
_entity_poly.type
_entity_poly.pdbx_seq_one_letter_code
_entity_poly.pdbx_strand_id
1 'polypeptide(L)'
;VAQCIRRSAREVLGVSKGGGGRKSGAWWWNEEVREKVREKQRAYAALNSCTTEEEKRVKEVLYKDAKKLAKRAVAIAKSHAYERLYQRLETKEGENDVFKLARARERKSRDLGCVRCIKG
;
A
#
# COMPACT_ATOMS: atom_id res chain seq x y z
N VAL A 1 35.91 3.36 -1.26
CA VAL A 1 35.09 4.25 -2.12
C VAL A 1 33.62 4.32 -1.70
N ALA A 2 32.87 3.21 -1.71
CA ALA A 2 31.43 3.21 -1.38
C ALA A 2 31.08 3.74 0.04
N GLN A 3 31.97 3.50 1.01
CA GLN A 3 31.76 3.98 2.39
C GLN A 3 31.97 5.50 2.53
N CYS A 4 32.90 6.06 1.74
CA CYS A 4 33.17 7.49 1.70
C CYS A 4 31.95 8.25 1.17
N ILE A 5 31.36 7.74 0.07
CA ILE A 5 30.16 8.33 -0.56
C ILE A 5 28.97 8.34 0.41
N ARG A 6 28.74 7.23 1.13
CA ARG A 6 27.64 7.14 2.12
C ARG A 6 27.82 8.10 3.28
N ARG A 7 29.06 8.32 3.72
CA ARG A 7 29.38 9.24 4.82
C ARG A 7 29.15 10.69 4.38
N SER A 8 29.67 11.09 3.22
CA SER A 8 29.45 12.42 2.66
C SER A 8 27.97 12.70 2.42
N ALA A 9 27.22 11.73 1.87
CA ALA A 9 25.78 11.87 1.69
C ALA A 9 25.04 12.05 3.03
N ARG A 10 25.43 11.33 4.08
CA ARG A 10 24.84 11.46 5.41
C ARG A 10 25.13 12.81 6.07
N GLU A 11 26.33 13.35 5.84
CA GLU A 11 26.79 14.61 6.40
C GLU A 11 26.13 15.82 5.71
N VAL A 12 26.00 15.77 4.38
CA VAL A 12 25.37 16.83 3.57
C VAL A 12 23.84 16.78 3.63
N LEU A 13 23.25 15.58 3.52
CA LEU A 13 21.80 15.40 3.39
C LEU A 13 21.11 15.02 4.70
N GLY A 14 21.88 14.70 5.74
CA GLY A 14 21.36 14.14 7.00
C GLY A 14 20.91 12.68 6.87
N VAL A 15 20.52 12.09 8.01
CA VAL A 15 19.83 10.79 8.04
C VAL A 15 18.34 11.09 8.14
N SER A 16 17.55 10.71 7.12
CA SER A 16 16.11 10.69 7.29
C SER A 16 15.75 9.60 8.31
N LYS A 17 14.99 9.96 9.36
CA LYS A 17 14.22 8.95 10.08
C LYS A 17 13.30 8.34 9.03
N GLY A 18 13.56 7.09 8.66
CA GLY A 18 12.74 6.36 7.68
C GLY A 18 11.26 6.60 7.96
N GLY A 19 10.49 6.85 6.89
CA GLY A 19 9.13 7.37 6.93
C GLY A 19 8.35 6.92 8.17
N GLY A 20 8.17 7.85 9.10
CA GLY A 20 7.41 7.63 10.32
C GLY A 20 5.98 7.27 9.98
N GLY A 21 5.55 6.12 10.51
CA GLY A 21 4.21 5.60 10.36
C GLY A 21 4.22 4.18 9.83
N ARG A 22 4.51 3.22 10.72
CA ARG A 22 3.71 1.99 10.71
C ARG A 22 2.26 2.47 10.71
N LYS A 23 1.60 2.40 9.55
CA LYS A 23 0.16 2.64 9.46
C LYS A 23 -0.43 1.81 10.58
N SER A 24 -1.09 2.45 11.56
CA SER A 24 -1.88 1.78 12.59
C SER A 24 -2.50 0.56 11.94
N GLY A 25 -2.13 -0.63 12.43
CA GLY A 25 -2.23 -1.90 11.71
C GLY A 25 -3.51 -1.92 10.90
N ALA A 26 -3.39 -2.08 9.58
CA ALA A 26 -4.47 -1.85 8.63
C ALA A 26 -5.80 -2.33 9.21
N TRP A 27 -6.64 -1.41 9.70
CA TRP A 27 -7.94 -1.65 10.35
C TRP A 27 -8.93 -2.50 9.54
N TRP A 28 -8.60 -2.80 8.28
CA TRP A 28 -9.31 -3.71 7.37
C TRP A 28 -8.62 -5.09 7.25
N TRP A 29 -7.59 -5.37 8.03
CA TRP A 29 -6.81 -6.62 8.02
C TRP A 29 -7.48 -7.66 8.92
N ASN A 30 -8.34 -8.47 8.32
CA ASN A 30 -9.05 -9.57 8.98
C ASN A 30 -8.44 -10.93 8.61
N GLU A 31 -8.96 -12.00 9.22
CA GLU A 31 -8.48 -13.37 8.98
C GLU A 31 -8.65 -13.79 7.53
N GLU A 32 -9.79 -13.47 6.93
CA GLU A 32 -10.11 -13.81 5.54
C GLU A 32 -9.11 -13.18 4.55
N VAL A 33 -8.79 -11.89 4.73
CA VAL A 33 -7.77 -11.20 3.93
C VAL A 33 -6.41 -11.86 4.11
N ARG A 34 -6.05 -12.24 5.35
CA ARG A 34 -4.79 -12.91 5.64
C ARG A 34 -4.70 -14.28 4.95
N GLU A 35 -5.77 -15.05 5.00
CA GLU A 35 -5.89 -16.35 4.35
C GLU A 35 -5.77 -16.23 2.83
N LYS A 36 -6.56 -15.37 2.19
CA LYS A 36 -6.52 -15.18 0.73
C LYS A 36 -5.18 -14.64 0.25
N VAL A 37 -4.52 -13.78 1.03
CA VAL A 37 -3.17 -13.32 0.70
C VAL A 37 -2.15 -14.46 0.82
N ARG A 38 -2.27 -15.35 1.83
CA ARG A 38 -1.41 -16.54 1.97
C ARG A 38 -1.63 -17.53 0.84
N GLU A 39 -2.87 -17.82 0.44
CA GLU A 39 -3.19 -18.65 -0.73
C GLU A 39 -2.52 -18.09 -2.00
N LYS A 40 -2.67 -16.79 -2.24
CA LYS A 40 -2.00 -16.12 -3.36
C LYS A 40 -0.48 -16.21 -3.29
N GLN A 41 0.12 -16.08 -2.10
CA GLN A 41 1.57 -16.25 -1.92
C GLN A 41 2.02 -17.68 -2.21
N ARG A 42 1.29 -18.69 -1.74
CA ARG A 42 1.57 -20.11 -2.04
C ARG A 42 1.47 -20.40 -3.53
N ALA A 43 0.43 -19.91 -4.19
CA ALA A 43 0.27 -20.06 -5.64
C ALA A 43 1.41 -19.38 -6.42
N TYR A 44 1.87 -18.21 -5.97
CA TYR A 44 3.01 -17.54 -6.57
C TYR A 44 4.32 -18.31 -6.36
N ALA A 45 4.55 -18.85 -5.15
CA ALA A 45 5.73 -19.67 -4.87
C ALA A 45 5.75 -20.93 -5.75
N ALA A 46 4.60 -21.60 -5.90
CA ALA A 46 4.47 -22.77 -6.76
C ALA A 46 4.69 -22.45 -8.24
N LEU A 47 4.21 -21.29 -8.71
CA LEU A 47 4.47 -20.79 -10.06
C LEU A 47 5.97 -20.48 -10.27
N ASN A 48 6.62 -19.89 -9.27
CA ASN A 48 8.03 -19.55 -9.32
C ASN A 48 8.94 -20.79 -9.28
N SER A 49 8.47 -21.89 -8.69
CA SER A 49 9.22 -23.16 -8.63
C SER A 49 8.95 -24.09 -9.82
N CYS A 50 8.17 -23.67 -10.84
CA CYS A 50 7.96 -24.47 -12.04
C CYS A 50 9.21 -24.53 -12.91
N THR A 51 9.52 -25.73 -13.38
CA THR A 51 10.62 -25.99 -14.31
C THR A 51 10.12 -26.18 -15.75
N THR A 52 8.92 -26.73 -15.94
CA THR A 52 8.34 -26.98 -17.27
C THR A 52 7.32 -25.91 -17.67
N GLU A 53 7.20 -25.64 -18.97
CA GLU A 53 6.30 -24.61 -19.50
C GLU A 53 4.82 -25.00 -19.38
N GLU A 54 4.49 -26.29 -19.45
CA GLU A 54 3.10 -26.79 -19.30
C GLU A 54 2.59 -26.61 -17.88
N GLU A 55 3.37 -27.02 -16.88
CA GLU A 55 3.02 -26.80 -15.47
C GLU A 55 2.93 -25.30 -15.15
N LYS A 56 3.81 -24.50 -15.74
CA LYS A 56 3.82 -23.05 -15.56
C LYS A 56 2.53 -22.41 -16.03
N ARG A 57 1.98 -22.82 -17.19
CA ARG A 57 0.68 -22.35 -17.68
C ARG A 57 -0.45 -22.66 -16.71
N VAL A 58 -0.50 -23.89 -16.17
CA VAL A 58 -1.51 -24.29 -15.19
C VAL A 58 -1.39 -23.47 -13.90
N LYS A 59 -0.19 -23.36 -13.35
CA LYS A 59 0.06 -22.59 -12.12
C LYS A 59 -0.15 -21.09 -12.31
N GLU A 60 0.04 -20.58 -13.52
CA GLU A 60 -0.23 -19.18 -13.84
C GLU A 60 -1.74 -18.87 -13.73
N VAL A 61 -2.60 -19.76 -14.24
CA VAL A 61 -4.06 -19.63 -14.08
C VAL A 61 -4.44 -19.65 -12.60
N LEU A 62 -3.95 -20.63 -11.83
CA LEU A 62 -4.21 -20.75 -10.40
C LEU A 62 -3.76 -19.50 -9.61
N TYR A 63 -2.57 -18.98 -9.92
CA TYR A 63 -2.08 -17.75 -9.31
C TYR A 63 -2.95 -16.54 -9.65
N LYS A 64 -3.36 -16.40 -10.93
CA LYS A 64 -4.24 -15.30 -11.35
C LYS A 64 -5.56 -15.33 -10.61
N ASP A 65 -6.14 -16.51 -10.40
CA ASP A 65 -7.40 -16.64 -9.67
C ASP A 65 -7.24 -16.39 -8.17
N ALA A 66 -6.22 -16.94 -7.52
CA ALA A 66 -5.90 -16.62 -6.13
C ALA A 66 -5.63 -15.12 -5.93
N LYS A 67 -4.99 -14.45 -6.91
CA LYS A 67 -4.78 -13.00 -6.92
C LYS A 67 -6.09 -12.22 -7.04
N LYS A 68 -7.05 -12.67 -7.85
CA LYS A 68 -8.39 -12.06 -7.94
C LYS A 68 -9.14 -12.22 -6.62
N LEU A 69 -9.11 -13.39 -6.01
CA LEU A 69 -9.76 -13.67 -4.71
C LEU A 69 -9.17 -12.80 -3.60
N ALA A 70 -7.85 -12.72 -3.49
CA ALA A 70 -7.19 -11.84 -2.51
C ALA A 70 -7.56 -10.36 -2.72
N LYS A 71 -7.64 -9.90 -3.97
CA LYS A 71 -8.11 -8.53 -4.27
C LYS A 71 -9.56 -8.30 -3.83
N ARG A 72 -10.45 -9.26 -4.08
CA ARG A 72 -11.86 -9.20 -3.66
C ARG A 72 -11.99 -9.14 -2.14
N ALA A 73 -11.32 -10.04 -1.42
CA ALA A 73 -11.32 -10.05 0.05
C ALA A 73 -10.84 -8.70 0.63
N VAL A 74 -9.74 -8.16 0.08
CA VAL A 74 -9.24 -6.83 0.49
C VAL A 74 -10.25 -5.71 0.18
N ALA A 75 -10.93 -5.78 -0.96
CA ALA A 75 -11.96 -4.80 -1.31
C ALA A 75 -13.14 -4.86 -0.34
N ILE A 76 -13.66 -6.05 -0.06
CA ILE A 76 -14.76 -6.29 0.89
C ILE A 76 -14.38 -5.78 2.28
N ALA A 77 -13.22 -6.18 2.80
CA ALA A 77 -12.78 -5.75 4.12
C ALA A 77 -12.59 -4.22 4.22
N LYS A 78 -12.12 -3.58 3.15
CA LYS A 78 -12.05 -2.11 3.08
C LYS A 78 -13.44 -1.48 3.03
N SER A 79 -14.36 -2.02 2.23
CA SER A 79 -15.74 -1.53 2.17
C SER A 79 -16.37 -1.55 3.56
N HIS A 80 -16.29 -2.68 4.28
CA HIS A 80 -16.80 -2.79 5.64
C HIS A 80 -16.14 -1.80 6.62
N ALA A 81 -14.81 -1.64 6.56
CA ALA A 81 -14.12 -0.70 7.44
C ALA A 81 -14.52 0.76 7.18
N TYR A 82 -14.89 1.10 5.94
CA TYR A 82 -15.30 2.44 5.53
C TYR A 82 -16.82 2.63 5.42
N GLU A 83 -17.63 1.60 5.66
CA GLU A 83 -19.10 1.61 5.52
C GLU A 83 -19.73 2.84 6.20
N ARG A 84 -19.46 3.02 7.50
CA ARG A 84 -19.97 4.16 8.29
C ARG A 84 -19.48 5.51 7.77
N LEU A 85 -18.26 5.56 7.23
CA LEU A 85 -17.74 6.79 6.63
C LEU A 85 -18.54 7.11 5.36
N TYR A 86 -18.74 6.14 4.47
CA TYR A 86 -19.48 6.35 3.23
C TYR A 86 -20.93 6.75 3.50
N GLN A 87 -21.62 6.08 4.43
CA GLN A 87 -22.98 6.46 4.86
C GLN A 87 -23.05 7.91 5.34
N ARG A 88 -22.07 8.36 6.12
CA ARG A 88 -22.01 9.76 6.58
C ARG A 88 -21.76 10.73 5.42
N LEU A 89 -20.91 10.38 4.45
CA LEU A 89 -20.61 11.25 3.30
C LEU A 89 -21.83 11.44 2.37
N GLU A 90 -22.81 10.54 2.42
CA GLU A 90 -24.07 10.65 1.67
C GLU A 90 -25.10 11.58 2.33
N THR A 91 -24.88 12.02 3.58
CA THR A 91 -25.78 12.96 4.26
C THR A 91 -25.37 14.41 4.02
N LYS A 92 -26.32 15.35 4.15
CA LYS A 92 -26.05 16.80 4.06
C LYS A 92 -24.98 17.27 5.05
N GLU A 93 -24.91 16.63 6.23
CA GLU A 93 -23.91 16.92 7.25
C GLU A 93 -22.50 16.44 6.84
N GLY A 94 -22.41 15.42 5.98
CA GLY A 94 -21.17 14.84 5.45
C GLY A 94 -20.56 15.57 4.26
N GLU A 95 -21.29 16.49 3.60
CA GLU A 95 -20.78 17.28 2.47
C GLU A 95 -19.47 17.99 2.83
N ASN A 96 -19.40 18.60 4.02
CA ASN A 96 -18.20 19.25 4.52
C ASN A 96 -17.02 18.28 4.73
N ASP A 97 -17.29 17.00 5.03
CA ASP A 97 -16.25 16.00 5.23
C ASP A 97 -15.67 15.50 3.90
N VAL A 98 -16.43 15.51 2.81
CA VAL A 98 -15.92 15.26 1.44
C VAL A 98 -14.84 16.29 1.10
N PHE A 99 -15.12 17.57 1.33
CA PHE A 99 -14.15 18.64 1.08
C PHE A 99 -12.90 18.49 1.95
N LYS A 100 -13.05 18.14 3.24
CA LYS A 100 -11.90 17.85 4.12
C LYS A 100 -11.07 16.68 3.61
N LEU A 101 -11.70 15.59 3.16
CA LEU A 101 -11.02 14.43 2.57
C LEU A 101 -10.28 14.80 1.30
N ALA A 102 -10.90 15.58 0.40
CA ALA A 102 -10.26 16.06 -0.82
C ALA A 102 -9.02 16.92 -0.50
N ARG A 103 -9.14 17.88 0.44
CA ARG A 103 -8.00 18.71 0.91
C ARG A 103 -6.90 17.88 1.58
N ALA A 104 -7.26 16.85 2.34
CA ALA A 104 -6.28 15.95 2.95
C ALA A 104 -5.51 15.14 1.90
N ARG A 105 -6.20 14.65 0.85
CA ARG A 105 -5.57 13.96 -0.29
C ARG A 105 -4.64 14.90 -1.05
N GLU A 106 -5.10 16.10 -1.37
CA GLU A 106 -4.31 17.16 -2.02
C GLU A 106 -3.04 17.48 -1.23
N ARG A 107 -3.15 17.73 0.08
CA ARG A 107 -1.99 18.02 0.93
C ARG A 107 -0.98 16.87 0.96
N LYS A 108 -1.44 15.63 0.86
CA LYS A 108 -0.58 14.45 0.86
C LYS A 108 0.13 14.22 -0.48
N SER A 109 -0.45 14.70 -1.59
CA SER A 109 0.18 14.65 -2.91
C SER A 109 1.09 15.84 -3.20
N ARG A 110 1.04 16.90 -2.38
CA ARG A 110 2.01 17.99 -2.43
C ARG A 110 3.37 17.44 -1.99
N ASP A 111 4.36 17.53 -2.86
CA ASP A 111 5.76 17.32 -2.47
C ASP A 111 6.16 18.32 -1.38
N LEU A 112 7.18 17.99 -0.60
CA LEU A 112 7.78 18.91 0.38
C LEU A 112 8.44 20.07 -0.39
N GLY A 113 7.65 21.04 -0.83
CA GLY A 113 8.06 22.22 -1.60
C GLY A 113 8.89 23.23 -0.79
N CYS A 114 9.69 22.77 0.17
CA CYS A 114 10.68 23.61 0.83
C CYS A 114 12.07 23.14 0.40
N VAL A 115 12.42 23.45 -0.85
CA VAL A 115 13.83 23.64 -1.21
C VAL A 115 14.30 24.82 -0.37
N ARG A 116 14.85 24.55 0.81
CA ARG A 116 15.60 25.57 1.53
C ARG A 116 16.82 25.84 0.66
N CYS A 117 16.83 26.98 -0.03
CA CYS A 117 18.01 27.46 -0.73
C CYS A 117 19.18 27.40 0.26
N ILE A 118 20.16 26.55 -0.06
CA ILE A 118 21.44 26.55 0.66
C ILE A 118 22.10 27.86 0.24
N LYS A 119 22.22 28.82 1.16
CA LYS A 119 23.11 29.96 0.94
C LYS A 119 24.53 29.40 0.81
N GLY A 120 25.21 29.77 -0.28
CA GLY A 120 26.62 29.51 -0.49
C GLY A 120 27.51 30.26 0.49
#